data_AF-A0A850C5E3-F1
#
_entry.id   AF-A0A850C5E3-F1
#
_cell.length_a   1.000
_cell.length_b   1.000
_cell.length_c   1.000
_cell.angle_alpha   90.00
_cell.angle_beta   90.00
_cell.angle_gamma   90.00
#
_symmetry.space_group_name_H-M   'P 1'
#
loop_
_entity.id
_entity.type
_entity.pdbx_description
1 polymer ?
#
loop_
_entity_poly.entity_id
_entity_poly.type
_entity_poly.pdbx_seq_one_letter_code
_entity_poly.pdbx_strand_id
1 'polypeptide(L)' 'MMFKDPVCGKRLPHGKAHVVIEHEGFNYFLCCPRCQTEFEHNLKLYARPELGEKARKLTRLPHRRYL' A
#
# COMPACT_ATOMS: atom_id res chain seq x y z
N MET A 1 4.59 -9.15 8.64
CA MET A 1 4.17 -9.16 7.23
C MET A 1 5.20 -8.39 6.41
N MET A 2 5.62 -8.93 5.26
CA MET A 2 6.65 -8.33 4.39
C MET A 2 6.06 -8.17 2.99
N PHE A 3 6.05 -6.94 2.49
CA PHE A 3 5.45 -6.56 1.22
C PHE A 3 6.50 -6.42 0.16
N LYS A 4 6.10 -6.55 -1.10
CA LYS A 4 6.97 -6.34 -2.26
C LYS A 4 6.57 -5.04 -2.92
N ASP A 5 7.49 -4.09 -3.00
CA ASP A 5 7.33 -2.87 -3.78
C ASP A 5 7.03 -3.25 -5.24
N PRO A 6 5.88 -2.86 -5.81
CA PRO A 6 5.49 -3.26 -7.15
C PRO A 6 6.41 -2.72 -8.25
N VAL A 7 7.09 -1.59 -8.01
CA VAL A 7 7.94 -0.93 -8.98
C VAL A 7 9.32 -1.58 -9.02
N CYS A 8 9.99 -1.66 -7.87
CA CYS A 8 11.38 -2.13 -7.82
C CYS A 8 11.54 -3.58 -7.33
N GLY A 9 10.47 -4.21 -6.85
CA GLY A 9 10.48 -5.57 -6.32
C GLY A 9 11.15 -5.73 -4.94
N LYS A 10 11.52 -4.62 -4.30
CA LYS A 10 12.14 -4.61 -2.97
C LYS A 10 11.16 -5.14 -1.93
N ARG A 11 11.63 -6.04 -1.06
CA ARG A 11 10.83 -6.52 0.07
C ARG A 11 11.00 -5.59 1.28
N LEU A 12 9.89 -5.14 1.87
CA LEU A 12 9.89 -4.24 3.01
C LEU A 12 8.80 -4.59 4.03
N PRO A 13 9.06 -4.44 5.34
CA PRO A 13 8.02 -4.57 6.35
C PRO A 13 7.06 -3.37 6.30
N HIS A 14 5.80 -3.57 6.73
CA HIS A 14 4.75 -2.53 6.71
C HIS A 14 5.22 -1.17 7.26
N GLY A 15 5.87 -1.19 8.43
CA GLY A 15 6.32 0.03 9.12
C GLY A 15 7.54 0.72 8.51
N LYS A 16 8.09 0.18 7.42
CA LYS A 16 9.19 0.82 6.66
C LYS A 16 8.77 1.25 5.25
N ALA A 17 7.48 1.16 4.92
CA ALA A 17 6.99 1.77 3.69
C ALA A 17 7.11 3.28 3.77
N HIS A 18 7.56 3.88 2.67
CA HIS A 18 7.57 5.33 2.50
C HIS A 18 6.15 5.86 2.33
N VAL A 19 5.35 5.19 1.50
CA VAL A 19 3.96 5.53 1.24
C VAL A 19 3.14 4.27 0.99
N VAL A 20 1.84 4.37 1.30
CA VAL A 20 0.83 3.37 0.98
C VAL A 20 -0.17 4.00 0.03
N ILE A 21 -0.38 3.40 -1.13
CA ILE A 21 -1.35 3.87 -2.12
C ILE A 21 -2.50 2.85 -2.19
N GLU A 22 -3.72 3.32 -1.98
CA GLU A 22 -4.92 2.50 -2.17
C GLU A 22 -5.37 2.58 -3.64
N HIS A 23 -5.51 1.43 -4.30
CA HIS A 23 -6.07 1.34 -5.65
C HIS A 23 -6.89 0.06 -5.78
N GLU A 24 -8.12 0.17 -6.28
CA GLU A 24 -9.05 -0.96 -6.51
C GLU A 24 -9.26 -1.86 -5.28
N GLY A 25 -9.23 -1.28 -4.06
CA GLY A 25 -9.39 -2.03 -2.82
C GLY A 25 -8.15 -2.83 -2.39
N PHE A 26 -6.98 -2.47 -2.94
CA PHE A 26 -5.68 -2.98 -2.52
C PHE A 26 -4.75 -1.83 -2.10
N ASN A 27 -3.98 -2.07 -1.05
CA ASN A 27 -2.94 -1.20 -0.53
C ASN A 27 -1.58 -1.63 -1.10
N TYR A 28 -0.90 -0.72 -1.78
CA TYR A 28 0.41 -0.93 -2.38
C TYR A 28 1.47 -0.18 -1.57
N PHE A 29 2.52 -0.88 -1.16
CA PHE A 29 3.56 -0.36 -0.28
C PHE A 29 4.80 0.00 -1.09
N LEU A 30 5.21 1.27 -1.05
CA LEU A 30 6.33 1.77 -1.83
C LEU A 30 7.48 2.18 -0.92
N CYS A 31 8.70 1.88 -1.36
CA CYS A 31 9.87 1.96 -0.51
C CYS A 31 10.57 3.33 -0.52
N CYS A 32 10.29 4.19 -1.51
CA CYS A 32 10.92 5.50 -1.67
C CYS A 32 10.11 6.43 -2.61
N PRO A 33 10.41 7.75 -2.62
CA PRO A 33 9.71 8.72 -3.48
C PRO A 33 9.76 8.38 -4.97
N ARG A 34 10.88 7.83 -5.46
CA ARG A 34 10.99 7.44 -6.87
C ARG A 34 10.00 6.34 -7.25
N CYS A 35 9.83 5.34 -6.38
CA CYS A 35 8.85 4.26 -6.62
C CYS A 35 7.42 4.79 -6.51
N GLN A 36 7.16 5.78 -5.64
CA GLN A 36 5.89 6.49 -5.60
C GLN A 36 5.54 7.13 -6.95
N THR A 37 6.41 8.02 -7.45
CA THR A 37 6.14 8.74 -8.70
C THR A 37 5.91 7.77 -9.88
N GLU A 38 6.75 6.73 -9.97
CA GLU A 38 6.63 5.72 -11.03
C GLU A 38 5.31 4.92 -10.92
N PHE A 39 4.91 4.55 -9.70
CA PHE A 39 3.65 3.84 -9.46
C PHE A 39 2.44 4.70 -9.84
N GLU A 40 2.43 5.98 -9.43
CA GLU A 40 1.34 6.92 -9.73
C GLU A 40 1.21 7.20 -11.24
N HIS A 41 2.33 7.29 -11.95
CA HIS A 41 2.34 7.45 -13.41
C HIS A 41 1.84 6.20 -14.15
N ASN A 42 2.15 5.02 -13.62
CA ASN A 42 1.95 3.75 -14.31
C ASN A 42 1.05 2.78 -13.53
N LEU A 43 -0.06 3.28 -12.97
CA LEU A 43 -1.01 2.49 -12.17
C LEU A 43 -1.43 1.18 -12.84
N LYS A 44 -1.75 1.21 -14.14
CA LYS A 44 -2.19 0.02 -14.89
C LYS A 44 -1.14 -1.10 -14.96
N LEU A 45 0.15 -0.75 -14.87
CA LEU A 45 1.25 -1.72 -14.93
C LEU A 45 1.55 -2.30 -13.54
N TYR A 46 1.47 -1.46 -12.51
CA TYR A 46 1.98 -1.80 -11.17
C TYR A 46 0.89 -2.18 -10.16
N ALA A 47 -0.35 -1.71 -10.32
CA ALA A 47 -1.45 -2.01 -9.41
C ALA A 47 -2.02 -3.42 -9.65
N ARG A 48 -1.15 -4.42 -9.52
CA ARG A 48 -1.52 -5.84 -9.62
C ARG A 48 -2.01 -6.34 -8.27
N PRO A 49 -3.21 -6.93 -8.18
CA PRO A 49 -3.76 -7.47 -6.92
C PRO A 49 -2.83 -8.42 -6.15
N GLU A 50 -1.94 -9.13 -6.86
CA GLU A 50 -0.94 -10.03 -6.28
C GLU A 50 0.16 -9.32 -5.47
N LEU A 51 0.40 -8.03 -5.75
CA LEU A 51 1.43 -7.20 -5.11
C LEU A 51 0.84 -6.26 -4.06
N GLY A 52 -0.47 -6.09 -4.04
CA GLY A 52 -1.19 -5.29 -3.06
C GLY A 52 -1.73 -6.12 -1.90
N GLU A 53 -1.84 -5.51 -0.72
CA GLU A 53 -2.59 -6.10 0.37
C GLU A 53 -4.06 -5.70 0.24
N LYS A 54 -5.01 -6.64 0.35
CA LYS A 54 -6.44 -6.29 0.34
C LYS A 54 -6.70 -5.24 1.42
N ALA A 55 -7.21 -4.08 1.01
CA ALA A 55 -7.65 -3.03 1.91
C ALA A 55 -8.79 -3.62 2.76
N ARG A 56 -8.48 -4.02 4.00
CA ARG A 56 -9.54 -4.39 4.92
C ARG A 56 -10.35 -3.13 5.14
N LYS A 57 -11.66 -3.21 4.89
CA LYS A 57 -12.59 -2.22 5.43
C LYS A 57 -12.29 -2.19 6.93
N LEU A 58 -11.62 -1.15 7.41
CA LEU A 58 -11.77 -0.77 8.80
C LEU A 58 -13.27 -0.49 8.91
N THR A 59 -14.03 -1.48 9.36
CA THR A 59 -15.24 -1.19 10.11
C THR A 59 -14.75 -0.20 11.14
N ARG A 60 -15.14 1.07 10.98
CA ARG A 60 -14.86 2.12 11.96
C ARG A 60 -15.33 1.54 13.29
N LEU A 61 -14.41 1.00 14.08
CA LEU A 61 -14.71 0.69 15.48
C LEU A 61 -15.11 2.06 16.03
N PRO A 62 -16.37 2.25 16.46
CA PRO A 62 -16.77 3.54 16.99
C PRO A 62 -15.76 3.85 18.09
N HIS A 63 -15.03 4.93 17.91
CA HIS A 63 -14.06 5.43 18.87
C HIS A 63 -14.88 5.59 20.15
N ARG A 64 -14.75 4.62 21.08
CA ARG A 64 -15.42 4.66 22.37
C ARG A 64 -14.95 5.97 22.98
N ARG A 65 -15.82 6.99 22.97
CA ARG A 65 -15.64 8.20 23.76
C ARG A 65 -15.50 7.71 25.20
N TYR A 66 -14.28 7.84 25.73
CA TYR A 66 -14.09 7.75 27.17
C TYR A 66 -14.91 8.92 27.76
N LEU A 67 -15.99 8.56 28.45
CA LEU A 67 -16.75 9.43 29.34
C LEU A 67 -15.93 9.73 30.59
#